data_AF-A0A2U2RNW4-F1
#
_entry.id   AF-A0A2U2RNW4-F1
#
_cell.length_a   1.000
_cell.length_b   1.000
_cell.length_c   1.000
_cell.angle_alpha   90.00
_cell.angle_beta   90.00
_cell.angle_gamma   90.00
#
_symmetry.space_group_name_H-M   'P 1'
#
loop_
_entity.id
_entity.type
_entity.pdbx_description
1 polymer ?
#
loop_
_entity_poly.entity_id
_entity_poly.type
_entity_poly.pdbx_seq_one_letter_code
_entity_poly.pdbx_strand_id
1 'polypeptide(L)'
;MIVDEPMHDRVRADRGPADRSRQDRTRTDRARPDRIRPADPRPGRRALLGAAACSAVALPAAAAAAAPAASAASAAPAAPTGSGRAGAQVSGAERRQRARRAVEALRLNFSQDAPSEMLSELYPRRDGDPDYSYCWPLSQARAAACELSYALPTPPRAVNAFVASLERAQEAYWYPAGGETDLPGYTAACDAEQGPHGDMYYDDNAWVGLQEVEEHLMTNGRRGDLGRARAVLELLRSGEDTDPDAPSPGGIFWTQAGEESGRNTVSTVPSAKLALRLHVLTGEDTMLRDAQRWMT
;
A
#
# COMPACT_ATOMS: atom_id res chain seq x y z
N MET A 1 -46.83 24.59 -34.98
CA MET A 1 -45.69 25.40 -35.47
C MET A 1 -44.45 24.54 -35.34
N ILE A 2 -44.26 23.68 -36.32
CA ILE A 2 -43.13 22.77 -36.50
C ILE A 2 -42.79 22.94 -37.98
N VAL A 3 -41.57 23.37 -38.25
CA VAL A 3 -41.07 23.67 -39.61
C VAL A 3 -40.43 22.42 -40.20
N ASP A 4 -40.72 22.24 -41.47
CA ASP A 4 -40.35 21.14 -42.36
C ASP A 4 -39.53 21.76 -43.50
N GLU A 5 -38.32 21.26 -43.78
CA GLU A 5 -37.81 20.96 -45.13
C GLU A 5 -36.36 20.39 -45.13
N PRO A 6 -36.00 19.54 -46.14
CA PRO A 6 -34.78 18.73 -46.17
C PRO A 6 -33.74 19.18 -47.23
N MET A 7 -32.52 18.61 -47.20
CA MET A 7 -31.56 18.75 -48.30
C MET A 7 -30.86 17.43 -48.67
N HIS A 8 -30.83 17.22 -49.98
CA HIS A 8 -30.28 16.16 -50.83
C HIS A 8 -28.84 15.70 -50.54
N ASP A 9 -28.51 14.42 -50.77
CA ASP A 9 -27.87 14.03 -52.04
C ASP A 9 -27.85 12.52 -52.35
N ARG A 10 -27.94 12.19 -53.64
CA ARG A 10 -27.87 10.85 -54.24
C ARG A 10 -26.57 10.74 -55.05
N VAL A 11 -26.05 9.52 -55.25
CA VAL A 11 -25.79 8.88 -56.56
C VAL A 11 -24.65 7.83 -56.51
N ARG A 12 -25.07 6.58 -56.74
CA ARG A 12 -24.55 5.46 -57.57
C ARG A 12 -23.10 4.96 -57.56
N ALA A 13 -23.05 3.63 -57.51
CA ALA A 13 -22.00 2.72 -57.96
C ALA A 13 -21.87 2.62 -59.50
N ASP A 14 -20.69 2.24 -59.99
CA ASP A 14 -20.53 1.51 -61.26
C ASP A 14 -19.26 0.62 -61.30
N ARG A 15 -19.25 -0.36 -62.20
CA ARG A 15 -18.43 -1.58 -62.26
C ARG A 15 -17.28 -1.53 -63.31
N GLY A 16 -16.16 -2.21 -62.99
CA GLY A 16 -15.26 -2.99 -63.89
C GLY A 16 -14.28 -2.25 -64.84
N PRO A 17 -13.38 -2.93 -65.59
CA PRO A 17 -12.93 -4.33 -65.58
C PRO A 17 -11.37 -4.53 -65.58
N ALA A 18 -10.94 -5.78 -65.83
CA ALA A 18 -9.60 -6.38 -65.68
C ALA A 18 -8.57 -6.17 -66.82
N ASP A 19 -7.25 -6.37 -66.54
CA ASP A 19 -6.25 -6.99 -67.45
C ASP A 19 -4.94 -7.33 -66.68
N ARG A 20 -4.59 -8.62 -66.44
CA ARG A 20 -3.66 -9.55 -67.14
C ARG A 20 -2.20 -9.09 -67.40
N SER A 21 -1.27 -9.78 -66.74
CA SER A 21 0.02 -10.30 -67.29
C SER A 21 0.71 -11.10 -66.16
N ARG A 22 0.58 -12.42 -66.03
CA ARG A 22 1.14 -13.56 -66.79
C ARG A 22 2.68 -13.70 -66.71
N GLN A 23 3.09 -14.75 -65.97
CA GLN A 23 4.29 -15.61 -66.10
C GLN A 23 5.66 -14.98 -65.74
N ASP A 24 6.55 -15.66 -65.01
CA ASP A 24 7.04 -17.00 -65.33
C ASP A 24 7.57 -17.83 -64.13
N ARG A 25 7.63 -19.14 -64.39
CA ARG A 25 8.05 -20.29 -63.55
C ARG A 25 9.57 -20.27 -63.29
N THR A 26 10.05 -20.82 -62.18
CA THR A 26 10.76 -22.13 -62.08
C THR A 26 11.15 -22.34 -60.60
N ARG A 27 10.66 -23.34 -59.85
CA ARG A 27 11.03 -24.77 -59.69
C ARG A 27 12.45 -25.04 -59.11
N THR A 28 12.44 -25.71 -57.93
CA THR A 28 13.48 -26.54 -57.24
C THR A 28 14.70 -25.80 -56.69
N ASP A 29 15.22 -26.04 -55.47
CA ASP A 29 15.46 -27.32 -54.79
C ASP A 29 15.68 -27.17 -53.26
N ARG A 30 15.76 -28.31 -52.58
CA ARG A 30 15.68 -28.63 -51.14
C ARG A 30 16.76 -28.05 -50.18
N ALA A 31 16.27 -27.71 -48.98
CA ALA A 31 16.74 -28.05 -47.63
C ALA A 31 18.24 -27.89 -47.21
N ARG A 32 18.48 -27.00 -46.23
CA ARG A 32 19.10 -27.30 -44.92
C ARG A 32 18.84 -26.15 -43.91
N PRO A 33 18.73 -26.42 -42.60
CA PRO A 33 18.37 -25.42 -41.61
C PRO A 33 19.61 -24.62 -41.18
N ASP A 34 19.50 -23.30 -41.22
CA ASP A 34 20.52 -22.43 -40.62
C ASP A 34 20.49 -22.55 -39.10
N ARG A 35 21.66 -22.88 -38.56
CA ARG A 35 21.97 -22.90 -37.14
C ARG A 35 21.68 -21.53 -36.54
N ILE A 36 20.73 -21.49 -35.62
CA ILE A 36 20.55 -20.40 -34.65
C ILE A 36 21.91 -20.19 -33.95
N ARG A 37 22.54 -19.04 -34.18
CA ARG A 37 23.65 -18.56 -33.36
C ARG A 37 23.09 -18.22 -31.97
N PRO A 38 23.74 -18.64 -30.86
CA PRO A 38 23.34 -18.17 -29.54
C PRO A 38 23.58 -16.65 -29.47
N ALA A 39 22.56 -15.93 -29.02
CA ALA A 39 22.68 -14.52 -28.69
C ALA A 39 23.68 -14.35 -27.53
N ASP A 40 24.59 -13.39 -27.67
CA ASP A 40 25.51 -12.98 -26.61
C ASP A 40 24.72 -12.57 -25.35
N PRO A 41 25.09 -13.06 -24.15
CA PRO A 41 24.47 -12.62 -22.92
C PRO A 41 24.94 -11.20 -22.62
N ARG A 42 24.04 -10.23 -22.77
CA ARG A 42 24.25 -8.89 -22.19
C ARG A 42 24.35 -9.05 -20.67
N PRO A 43 25.30 -8.40 -20.00
CA PRO A 43 25.42 -8.51 -18.55
C PRO A 43 24.15 -7.96 -17.90
N GLY A 44 23.43 -8.84 -17.20
CA GLY A 44 22.26 -8.48 -16.43
C GLY A 44 22.63 -7.39 -15.43
N ARG A 45 21.93 -6.26 -15.50
CA ARG A 45 21.88 -5.30 -14.40
C ARG A 45 21.23 -6.04 -13.24
N ARG A 46 22.06 -6.45 -12.27
CA ARG A 46 21.58 -6.92 -10.97
C ARG A 46 20.63 -5.86 -10.43
N ALA A 47 19.35 -6.23 -10.28
CA ALA A 47 18.44 -5.48 -9.45
C ALA A 47 19.09 -5.42 -8.05
N LEU A 48 19.48 -4.22 -7.63
CA LEU A 48 19.81 -3.97 -6.24
C LEU A 48 18.48 -4.01 -5.50
N LEU A 49 18.11 -5.21 -5.01
CA LEU A 49 17.16 -5.36 -3.93
C LEU A 49 17.76 -4.62 -2.72
N GLY A 50 17.39 -3.36 -2.58
CA GLY A 50 17.63 -2.58 -1.39
C GLY A 50 16.71 -3.11 -0.28
N ALA A 51 17.08 -4.25 0.29
CA ALA A 51 16.53 -4.64 1.58
C ALA A 51 16.90 -3.52 2.57
N ALA A 52 15.92 -2.70 2.95
CA ALA A 52 16.03 -1.84 4.10
C ALA A 52 16.19 -2.75 5.32
N ALA A 53 17.44 -3.07 5.66
CA ALA A 53 17.78 -3.82 6.85
C ALA A 53 17.36 -2.98 8.06
N CYS A 54 16.16 -3.25 8.60
CA CYS A 54 15.85 -2.88 9.97
C CYS A 54 16.89 -3.54 10.86
N SER A 55 17.85 -2.75 11.35
CA SER A 55 18.77 -3.18 12.38
C SER A 55 17.97 -3.40 13.65
N ALA A 56 17.45 -4.61 13.82
CA ALA A 56 16.95 -5.09 15.09
C ALA A 56 18.14 -5.11 16.05
N VAL A 57 18.12 -4.21 17.02
CA VAL A 57 19.01 -4.32 18.17
C VAL A 57 18.61 -5.61 18.89
N ALA A 58 19.45 -6.64 18.74
CA ALA A 58 19.34 -7.90 19.44
C ALA A 58 19.46 -7.65 20.95
N LEU A 59 18.34 -7.76 21.67
CA LEU A 59 18.37 -8.01 23.10
C LEU A 59 18.63 -9.51 23.31
N PRO A 60 19.57 -9.91 24.19
CA PRO A 60 19.88 -11.32 24.37
C PRO A 60 18.69 -12.02 25.03
N ALA A 61 18.17 -13.05 24.35
CA ALA A 61 17.25 -14.02 24.92
C ALA A 61 18.00 -14.82 26.00
N ALA A 62 17.68 -14.54 27.27
CA ALA A 62 18.12 -15.38 28.37
C ALA A 62 17.29 -16.68 28.36
N ALA A 63 17.98 -17.81 28.15
CA ALA A 63 17.40 -19.14 28.22
C ALA A 63 16.80 -19.40 29.62
N ALA A 64 15.49 -19.64 29.69
CA ALA A 64 14.84 -20.11 30.89
C ALA A 64 14.91 -21.64 30.94
N ALA A 65 15.77 -22.16 31.81
CA ALA A 65 15.81 -23.57 32.17
C ALA A 65 14.53 -23.96 32.93
N ALA A 66 13.93 -25.08 32.54
CA ALA A 66 12.76 -25.66 33.19
C ALA A 66 13.11 -26.24 34.59
N ALA A 67 12.29 -25.92 35.59
CA ALA A 67 12.23 -26.59 36.89
C ALA A 67 10.82 -26.42 37.51
N PRO A 68 10.38 -27.32 38.39
CA PRO A 68 9.03 -27.90 38.35
C PRO A 68 7.95 -27.10 39.08
N ALA A 69 6.70 -27.40 38.70
CA ALA A 69 5.49 -26.83 39.26
C ALA A 69 5.35 -27.08 40.77
N ALA A 70 5.36 -26.00 41.56
CA ALA A 70 4.87 -25.97 42.92
C ALA A 70 3.71 -24.96 43.01
N SER A 71 2.56 -25.42 43.50
CA SER A 71 1.37 -24.61 43.75
C SER A 71 1.70 -23.48 44.73
N ALA A 72 1.50 -22.23 44.31
CA ALA A 72 1.62 -21.06 45.18
C ALA A 72 0.33 -20.23 45.07
N ALA A 73 -0.30 -20.03 46.23
CA ALA A 73 -1.48 -19.22 46.42
C ALA A 73 -1.31 -17.80 45.86
N SER A 74 -2.41 -17.22 45.38
CA SER A 74 -2.49 -15.85 44.87
C SER A 74 -2.04 -14.84 45.93
N ALA A 75 -0.82 -14.35 45.79
CA ALA A 75 -0.36 -13.12 46.41
C ALA A 75 -0.46 -12.01 45.35
N ALA A 76 -1.29 -11.00 45.62
CA ALA A 76 -1.38 -9.82 44.79
C ALA A 76 0.02 -9.19 44.63
N PRO A 77 0.44 -8.78 43.41
CA PRO A 77 1.74 -8.18 43.22
C PRO A 77 1.81 -6.86 44.00
N ALA A 78 2.73 -6.78 44.95
CA ALA A 78 3.06 -5.54 45.64
C ALA A 78 3.50 -4.51 44.60
N ALA A 79 2.84 -3.36 44.57
CA ALA A 79 3.19 -2.24 43.70
C ALA A 79 4.67 -1.86 43.95
N PRO A 80 5.48 -1.69 42.90
CA PRO A 80 6.86 -1.27 43.09
C PRO A 80 6.88 0.14 43.66
N THR A 81 7.25 0.28 44.94
CA THR A 81 7.62 1.57 45.55
C THR A 81 9.01 1.96 45.04
N GLY A 82 9.10 2.22 43.73
CA GLY A 82 10.22 2.91 43.15
C GLY A 82 9.90 4.40 43.14
N SER A 83 10.64 5.21 43.90
CA SER A 83 10.73 6.65 43.67
C SER A 83 11.44 6.89 42.33
N GLY A 84 10.76 6.56 41.24
CA GLY A 84 11.21 6.89 39.89
C GLY A 84 11.18 8.41 39.76
N ARG A 85 12.27 8.98 39.23
CA ARG A 85 12.28 10.37 38.73
C ARG A 85 10.98 10.59 37.96
N ALA A 86 10.09 11.41 38.51
CA ALA A 86 8.93 11.89 37.78
C ALA A 86 9.47 12.71 36.61
N GLY A 87 9.67 12.06 35.45
CA GLY A 87 9.96 12.76 34.21
C GLY A 87 8.86 13.79 34.04
N ALA A 88 9.26 15.06 33.88
CA ALA A 88 8.31 16.16 33.75
C ALA A 88 7.28 15.79 32.67
N GLN A 89 6.02 15.68 33.08
CA GLN A 89 4.95 15.30 32.17
C GLN A 89 4.79 16.43 31.15
N VAL A 90 5.12 16.14 29.88
CA VAL A 90 4.96 17.08 28.77
C VAL A 90 3.49 17.51 28.72
N SER A 91 3.23 18.82 28.65
CA SER A 91 1.85 19.31 28.61
C SER A 91 1.16 18.97 27.29
N GLY A 92 -0.18 18.94 27.26
CA GLY A 92 -0.93 18.75 26.02
C GLY A 92 -0.68 19.86 24.99
N ALA A 93 -0.45 21.10 25.45
CA ALA A 93 -0.07 22.22 24.59
C ALA A 93 1.30 22.00 23.94
N GLU A 94 2.26 21.51 24.71
CA GLU A 94 3.60 21.21 24.21
C GLU A 94 3.60 20.04 23.22
N ARG A 95 2.83 18.97 23.47
CA ARG A 95 2.64 17.87 22.50
C ARG A 95 2.09 18.38 21.17
N ARG A 96 1.04 19.23 21.20
CA ARG A 96 0.49 19.85 19.98
C ARG A 96 1.51 20.72 19.27
N GLN A 97 2.31 21.49 20.01
CA GLN A 97 3.36 22.32 19.42
C GLN A 97 4.44 21.46 18.75
N ARG A 98 4.85 20.36 19.37
CA ARG A 98 5.80 19.38 18.79
C ARG A 98 5.23 18.77 17.50
N ALA A 99 3.97 18.32 17.52
CA ALA A 99 3.30 17.78 16.33
C ALA A 99 3.20 18.81 15.19
N ARG A 100 2.85 20.08 15.50
CA ARG A 100 2.83 21.16 14.50
C ARG A 100 4.19 21.37 13.84
N ARG A 101 5.27 21.40 14.63
CA ARG A 101 6.63 21.55 14.09
C ARG A 101 7.04 20.34 13.24
N ALA A 102 6.66 19.14 13.65
CA ALA A 102 6.98 17.92 12.90
C ALA A 102 6.26 17.89 11.53
N VAL A 103 4.95 18.14 11.49
CA VAL A 103 4.20 18.18 10.22
C VAL A 103 4.66 19.33 9.32
N GLU A 104 4.98 20.49 9.89
CA GLU A 104 5.52 21.60 9.11
C GLU A 104 6.91 21.28 8.54
N ALA A 105 7.78 20.62 9.30
CA ALA A 105 9.07 20.16 8.80
C ALA A 105 8.89 19.10 7.70
N LEU A 106 7.94 18.17 7.85
CA LEU A 106 7.63 17.19 6.83
C LEU A 106 7.21 17.89 5.52
N ARG A 107 6.25 18.81 5.61
CA ARG A 107 5.76 19.59 4.47
C ARG A 107 6.85 20.42 3.79
N LEU A 108 7.73 21.06 4.55
CA LEU A 108 8.74 21.96 4.00
C LEU A 108 9.92 21.22 3.34
N ASN A 109 10.24 20.01 3.82
CA ASN A 109 11.46 19.32 3.42
C ASN A 109 11.18 18.14 2.47
N PHE A 110 10.01 17.51 2.55
CA PHE A 110 9.71 16.32 1.76
C PHE A 110 8.75 16.58 0.60
N SER A 111 7.94 17.65 0.61
CA SER A 111 7.06 17.93 -0.54
C SER A 111 7.85 18.21 -1.82
N GLN A 112 7.42 17.61 -2.93
CA GLN A 112 7.94 17.96 -4.25
C GLN A 112 7.49 19.36 -4.67
N ASP A 113 8.24 19.96 -5.59
CA ASP A 113 7.85 21.22 -6.20
C ASP A 113 6.57 21.06 -7.04
N ALA A 114 5.76 22.13 -7.04
CA ALA A 114 4.55 22.17 -7.84
C ALA A 114 4.87 21.94 -9.34
N PRO A 115 4.02 21.20 -10.07
CA PRO A 115 2.66 20.80 -9.70
C PRO A 115 2.54 19.43 -8.99
N SER A 116 3.65 18.78 -8.62
CA SER A 116 3.59 17.47 -7.97
C SER A 116 3.04 17.57 -6.55
N GLU A 117 2.20 16.60 -6.19
CA GLU A 117 1.61 16.48 -4.85
C GLU A 117 2.35 15.43 -3.99
N MET A 118 3.34 14.76 -4.60
CA MET A 118 4.09 13.67 -4.02
C MET A 118 5.12 14.15 -3.00
N LEU A 119 5.67 13.20 -2.24
CA LEU A 119 6.80 13.43 -1.34
C LEU A 119 8.09 12.86 -1.93
N SER A 120 9.23 13.41 -1.55
CA SER A 120 10.53 12.75 -1.67
C SER A 120 10.62 11.61 -0.65
N GLU A 121 11.32 10.53 -0.99
CA GLU A 121 11.59 9.46 -0.03
C GLU A 121 12.57 9.92 1.07
N LEU A 122 13.60 10.68 0.69
CA LEU A 122 14.69 11.10 1.58
C LEU A 122 14.85 12.61 1.58
N TYR A 123 15.38 13.14 2.69
CA TYR A 123 15.81 14.54 2.80
C TYR A 123 17.20 14.67 3.45
N PRO A 124 18.11 15.48 2.88
CA PRO A 124 18.00 16.09 1.55
C PRO A 124 18.09 15.01 0.45
N ARG A 125 17.35 15.22 -0.64
CA ARG A 125 17.41 14.35 -1.83
C ARG A 125 18.81 14.35 -2.45
N ARG A 126 19.23 13.21 -2.98
CA ARG A 126 20.51 12.98 -3.66
C ARG A 126 20.28 12.34 -5.03
N ASP A 127 21.30 12.43 -5.87
CA ASP A 127 21.31 11.75 -7.17
C ASP A 127 21.17 10.23 -6.97
N GLY A 128 20.21 9.64 -7.67
CA GLY A 128 19.91 8.21 -7.57
C GLY A 128 18.87 7.83 -6.51
N ASP A 129 18.36 8.80 -5.73
CA ASP A 129 17.18 8.58 -4.89
C ASP A 129 15.94 8.36 -5.78
N PRO A 130 14.91 7.63 -5.29
CA PRO A 130 13.62 7.52 -5.96
C PRO A 130 12.98 8.89 -6.25
N ASP A 131 12.30 8.97 -7.39
CA ASP A 131 11.59 10.18 -7.81
C ASP A 131 10.48 10.57 -6.85
N TYR A 132 9.85 9.60 -6.19
CA TYR A 132 8.86 9.82 -5.15
C TYR A 132 9.07 8.89 -3.95
N SER A 133 8.42 9.21 -2.85
CA SER A 133 8.34 8.31 -1.70
C SER A 133 7.64 7.00 -2.06
N TYR A 134 7.89 5.94 -1.29
CA TYR A 134 7.04 4.74 -1.37
C TYR A 134 5.68 4.98 -0.69
N CYS A 135 4.72 4.07 -0.92
CA CYS A 135 3.37 4.14 -0.36
C CYS A 135 3.40 4.23 1.17
N TRP A 136 4.24 3.40 1.81
CA TRP A 136 4.32 3.36 3.26
C TRP A 136 4.68 4.73 3.88
N PRO A 137 5.84 5.38 3.60
CA PRO A 137 6.13 6.66 4.24
C PRO A 137 5.13 7.77 3.90
N LEU A 138 4.57 7.76 2.68
CA LEU A 138 3.53 8.71 2.29
C LEU A 138 2.24 8.53 3.11
N SER A 139 1.80 7.28 3.34
CA SER A 139 0.64 6.99 4.19
C SER A 139 0.86 7.46 5.63
N GLN A 140 2.07 7.26 6.18
CA GLN A 140 2.42 7.73 7.52
C GLN A 140 2.43 9.27 7.60
N ALA A 141 2.90 9.95 6.55
CA ALA A 141 2.82 11.41 6.46
C ALA A 141 1.37 11.90 6.42
N ARG A 142 0.50 11.23 5.66
CA ARG A 142 -0.93 11.53 5.58
C ARG A 142 -1.60 11.36 6.95
N ALA A 143 -1.36 10.24 7.62
CA ALA A 143 -1.86 9.97 8.97
C ALA A 143 -1.44 11.08 9.94
N ALA A 144 -0.15 11.44 9.98
CA ALA A 144 0.36 12.49 10.87
C ALA A 144 -0.29 13.87 10.60
N ALA A 145 -0.47 14.24 9.33
CA ALA A 145 -1.10 15.50 8.95
C ALA A 145 -2.61 15.52 9.29
N CYS A 146 -3.31 14.41 9.05
CA CYS A 146 -4.72 14.23 9.40
C CYS A 146 -4.94 14.31 10.91
N GLU A 147 -4.17 13.55 11.70
CA GLU A 147 -4.26 13.56 13.16
C GLU A 147 -3.98 14.95 13.73
N LEU A 148 -2.97 15.67 13.20
CA LEU A 148 -2.73 17.05 13.60
C LEU A 148 -3.92 17.95 13.29
N SER A 149 -4.51 17.81 12.10
CA SER A 149 -5.70 18.57 11.72
C SER A 149 -6.85 18.30 12.71
N TYR A 150 -7.13 17.04 13.04
CA TYR A 150 -8.20 16.68 13.97
C TYR A 150 -7.93 17.12 15.42
N ALA A 151 -6.65 17.18 15.83
CA ALA A 151 -6.26 17.60 17.17
C ALA A 151 -6.35 19.12 17.40
N LEU A 152 -6.57 19.93 16.35
CA LEU A 152 -6.63 21.38 16.42
C LEU A 152 -8.07 21.88 16.25
N PRO A 153 -8.58 22.76 17.15
CA PRO A 153 -9.90 23.37 16.98
C PRO A 153 -10.04 24.18 15.69
N THR A 154 -8.93 24.74 15.21
CA THR A 154 -8.87 25.50 13.96
C THR A 154 -7.52 25.20 13.29
N PRO A 155 -7.46 24.18 12.42
CA PRO A 155 -6.25 23.82 11.71
C PRO A 155 -5.82 24.96 10.77
N PRO A 156 -4.51 25.28 10.69
CA PRO A 156 -4.01 26.24 9.71
C PRO A 156 -4.38 25.83 8.28
N ARG A 157 -4.66 26.80 7.40
CA ARG A 157 -4.97 26.53 5.98
C ARG A 157 -3.90 25.70 5.29
N ALA A 158 -2.62 25.92 5.62
CA ALA A 158 -1.50 25.16 5.09
C ALA A 158 -1.55 23.66 5.48
N VAL A 159 -1.98 23.34 6.71
CA VAL A 159 -2.15 21.94 7.15
C VAL A 159 -3.28 21.27 6.38
N ASN A 160 -4.43 21.95 6.24
CA ASN A 160 -5.56 21.40 5.47
C ASN A 160 -5.23 21.22 3.98
N ALA A 161 -4.50 22.18 3.39
CA ALA A 161 -4.04 22.05 2.01
C ALA A 161 -3.07 20.88 1.84
N PHE A 162 -2.17 20.69 2.81
CA PHE A 162 -1.22 19.58 2.80
C PHE A 162 -1.90 18.22 2.97
N VAL A 163 -2.86 18.12 3.89
CA VAL A 163 -3.73 16.95 4.04
C VAL A 163 -4.40 16.59 2.72
N ALA A 164 -5.04 17.56 2.05
CA ALA A 164 -5.71 17.32 0.78
C ALA A 164 -4.74 16.93 -0.35
N SER A 165 -3.52 17.47 -0.33
CA SER A 165 -2.44 17.07 -1.25
C SER A 165 -2.06 15.60 -1.05
N LEU A 166 -1.87 15.17 0.20
CA LEU A 166 -1.49 13.80 0.53
C LEU A 166 -2.60 12.79 0.23
N GLU A 167 -3.88 13.16 0.40
CA GLU A 167 -5.00 12.33 -0.04
C GLU A 167 -4.93 12.05 -1.55
N ARG A 168 -4.70 13.09 -2.36
CA ARG A 168 -4.59 12.93 -3.82
C ARG A 168 -3.33 12.18 -4.22
N ALA A 169 -2.21 12.42 -3.53
CA ALA A 169 -0.95 11.72 -3.77
C ALA A 169 -1.06 10.21 -3.44
N GLN A 170 -1.77 9.83 -2.37
CA GLN A 170 -1.98 8.42 -2.01
C GLN A 170 -2.69 7.64 -3.13
N GLU A 171 -3.60 8.28 -3.86
CA GLU A 171 -4.32 7.64 -4.98
C GLU A 171 -3.42 7.32 -6.18
N ALA A 172 -2.22 7.92 -6.28
CA ALA A 172 -1.24 7.55 -7.30
C ALA A 172 -0.69 6.13 -7.11
N TYR A 173 -0.81 5.56 -5.90
CA TYR A 173 -0.40 4.18 -5.61
C TYR A 173 -1.55 3.18 -5.81
N TRP A 174 -2.79 3.65 -6.00
CA TRP A 174 -3.91 2.75 -6.20
C TRP A 174 -3.82 2.07 -7.57
N TYR A 175 -3.78 0.74 -7.58
CA TYR A 175 -3.68 -0.07 -8.77
C TYR A 175 -4.97 -0.89 -8.98
N PRO A 176 -5.87 -0.44 -9.88
CA PRO A 176 -7.16 -1.09 -10.08
C PRO A 176 -7.11 -2.49 -10.69
N ALA A 177 -6.04 -2.82 -11.42
CA ALA A 177 -5.92 -4.13 -12.06
C ALA A 177 -5.54 -5.23 -11.07
N GLY A 178 -5.01 -4.87 -9.91
CA GLY A 178 -4.58 -5.82 -8.89
C GLY A 178 -3.24 -6.49 -9.20
N GLY A 179 -2.55 -6.93 -8.15
CA GLY A 179 -1.28 -7.66 -8.24
C GLY A 179 -1.51 -9.14 -8.59
N GLU A 180 -0.88 -10.04 -7.84
CA GLU A 180 -0.99 -11.49 -8.09
C GLU A 180 -2.39 -12.07 -7.85
N THR A 181 -3.25 -11.33 -7.16
CA THR A 181 -4.59 -11.78 -6.76
C THR A 181 -5.71 -11.17 -7.60
N ASP A 182 -5.39 -10.36 -8.62
CA ASP A 182 -6.32 -9.56 -9.44
C ASP A 182 -7.28 -8.66 -8.61
N LEU A 183 -6.99 -8.48 -7.31
CA LEU A 183 -7.73 -7.60 -6.41
C LEU A 183 -7.05 -6.24 -6.34
N PRO A 184 -7.80 -5.14 -6.42
CA PRO A 184 -7.21 -3.83 -6.46
C PRO A 184 -6.65 -3.44 -5.09
N GLY A 185 -5.55 -2.69 -5.11
CA GLY A 185 -4.79 -2.36 -3.91
C GLY A 185 -3.82 -1.21 -4.14
N TYR A 186 -3.19 -0.75 -3.07
CA TYR A 186 -2.08 0.19 -3.13
C TYR A 186 -0.77 -0.57 -3.36
N THR A 187 -0.02 -0.20 -4.39
CA THR A 187 1.32 -0.73 -4.68
C THR A 187 2.39 0.02 -3.89
N ALA A 188 3.55 -0.59 -3.66
CA ALA A 188 4.65 0.06 -2.95
C ALA A 188 5.14 1.35 -3.65
N ALA A 189 5.18 1.35 -4.99
CA ALA A 189 5.57 2.50 -5.81
C ALA A 189 4.42 2.94 -6.74
N CYS A 190 4.38 4.22 -7.11
CA CYS A 190 3.35 4.79 -7.97
C CYS A 190 3.63 4.63 -9.47
N ASP A 191 4.85 4.24 -9.86
CA ASP A 191 5.22 3.99 -11.25
C ASP A 191 6.23 2.84 -11.39
N ALA A 192 6.44 2.40 -12.64
CA ALA A 192 7.22 1.21 -13.00
C ALA A 192 8.72 1.48 -12.97
N GLU A 193 9.11 2.76 -13.05
CA GLU A 193 10.50 3.19 -13.10
C GLU A 193 11.12 3.16 -11.70
N GLN A 194 10.32 3.49 -10.68
CA GLN A 194 10.69 3.37 -9.27
C GLN A 194 10.68 1.91 -8.76
N GLY A 195 9.93 1.01 -9.40
CA GLY A 195 9.88 -0.42 -9.09
C GLY A 195 8.77 -1.10 -9.91
N PRO A 196 8.68 -2.44 -9.99
CA PRO A 196 7.57 -3.08 -10.70
C PRO A 196 6.22 -2.55 -10.17
N HIS A 197 5.27 -2.26 -11.07
CA HIS A 197 3.88 -1.82 -10.78
C HIS A 197 3.06 -2.84 -9.96
N GLY A 198 3.58 -3.42 -8.88
CA GLY A 198 3.00 -4.69 -8.45
C GLY A 198 3.55 -5.35 -7.20
N ASP A 199 4.56 -4.79 -6.53
CA ASP A 199 4.82 -5.26 -5.17
C ASP A 199 3.75 -4.67 -4.26
N MET A 200 2.70 -5.46 -4.02
CA MET A 200 1.68 -5.15 -3.04
C MET A 200 2.08 -5.74 -1.69
N TYR A 201 2.09 -4.87 -0.69
CA TYR A 201 2.33 -5.23 0.69
C TYR A 201 0.99 -5.19 1.43
N TYR A 202 0.63 -6.30 2.08
CA TYR A 202 -0.65 -6.41 2.77
C TYR A 202 -0.70 -5.48 3.98
N ASP A 203 0.43 -5.24 4.65
CA ASP A 203 0.53 -4.27 5.74
C ASP A 203 0.35 -2.82 5.27
N ASP A 204 0.99 -2.40 4.17
CA ASP A 204 0.78 -1.06 3.59
C ASP A 204 -0.71 -0.81 3.32
N ASN A 205 -1.36 -1.79 2.69
CA ASN A 205 -2.79 -1.73 2.41
C ASN A 205 -3.62 -1.69 3.70
N ALA A 206 -3.30 -2.51 4.70
CA ALA A 206 -4.01 -2.50 5.99
C ALA A 206 -3.90 -1.15 6.71
N TRP A 207 -2.74 -0.49 6.68
CA TRP A 207 -2.56 0.85 7.25
C TRP A 207 -3.37 1.91 6.52
N VAL A 208 -3.35 1.92 5.18
CA VAL A 208 -4.15 2.86 4.39
C VAL A 208 -5.65 2.62 4.59
N GLY A 209 -6.11 1.37 4.57
CA GLY A 209 -7.51 1.02 4.82
C GLY A 209 -7.97 1.43 6.23
N LEU A 210 -7.14 1.23 7.25
CA LEU A 210 -7.40 1.73 8.61
C LEU A 210 -7.51 3.24 8.64
N GLN A 211 -6.63 3.94 7.92
CA GLN A 211 -6.67 5.39 7.87
C GLN A 211 -7.99 5.88 7.26
N GLU A 212 -8.49 5.28 6.18
CA GLU A 212 -9.79 5.64 5.62
C GLU A 212 -10.93 5.50 6.64
N VAL A 213 -10.91 4.43 7.44
CA VAL A 213 -11.91 4.21 8.48
C VAL A 213 -11.78 5.22 9.64
N GLU A 214 -10.56 5.49 10.11
CA GLU A 214 -10.35 6.45 11.20
C GLU A 214 -10.70 7.88 10.75
N GLU A 215 -10.41 8.27 9.51
CA GLU A 215 -10.83 9.56 8.97
C GLU A 215 -12.35 9.67 8.85
N HIS A 216 -13.03 8.59 8.43
CA HIS A 216 -14.48 8.51 8.43
C HIS A 216 -15.07 8.73 9.83
N LEU A 217 -14.55 8.02 10.83
CA LEU A 217 -14.99 8.14 12.22
C LEU A 217 -14.73 9.53 12.80
N MET A 218 -13.52 10.08 12.61
CA MET A 218 -13.11 11.36 13.20
C MET A 218 -13.83 12.56 12.58
N THR A 219 -14.30 12.44 11.34
CA THR A 219 -14.95 13.55 10.63
C THR A 219 -16.47 13.41 10.53
N ASN A 220 -17.05 12.39 11.15
CA ASN A 220 -18.46 12.00 11.01
C ASN A 220 -18.84 11.82 9.53
N GLY A 221 -18.00 11.09 8.78
CA GLY A 221 -18.24 10.71 7.39
C GLY A 221 -18.01 11.79 6.34
N ARG A 222 -17.40 12.94 6.70
CA ARG A 222 -17.07 14.00 5.72
C ARG A 222 -15.81 13.69 4.91
N ARG A 223 -14.92 12.87 5.45
CA ARG A 223 -13.68 12.37 4.83
C ARG A 223 -13.56 10.87 5.12
N GLY A 224 -12.57 10.23 4.52
CA GLY A 224 -12.43 8.78 4.59
C GLY A 224 -13.34 8.05 3.60
N ASP A 225 -12.79 7.05 2.92
CA ASP A 225 -13.49 6.24 1.93
C ASP A 225 -13.70 4.80 2.45
N LEU A 226 -14.91 4.53 2.94
CA LEU A 226 -15.28 3.18 3.39
C LEU A 226 -15.38 2.17 2.24
N GLY A 227 -15.58 2.62 1.00
CA GLY A 227 -15.54 1.76 -0.19
C GLY A 227 -14.12 1.28 -0.45
N ARG A 228 -13.15 2.21 -0.38
CA ARG A 228 -11.71 1.90 -0.46
C ARG A 228 -11.28 0.96 0.67
N ALA A 229 -11.69 1.24 1.91
CA ALA A 229 -11.39 0.38 3.06
C ALA A 229 -11.93 -1.06 2.89
N ARG A 230 -13.13 -1.22 2.30
CA ARG A 230 -13.70 -2.54 1.98
C ARG A 230 -12.93 -3.23 0.86
N ALA A 231 -12.56 -2.52 -0.21
CA ALA A 231 -11.75 -3.09 -1.29
C ALA A 231 -10.39 -3.59 -0.77
N VAL A 232 -9.74 -2.80 0.09
CA VAL A 232 -8.55 -3.22 0.83
C VAL A 232 -8.83 -4.47 1.66
N LEU A 233 -9.93 -4.54 2.41
CA LEU A 233 -10.23 -5.74 3.20
C LEU A 233 -10.35 -7.01 2.33
N GLU A 234 -10.92 -6.93 1.13
CA GLU A 234 -10.93 -8.06 0.20
C GLU A 234 -9.51 -8.48 -0.22
N LEU A 235 -8.65 -7.51 -0.52
CA LEU A 235 -7.23 -7.79 -0.78
C LEU A 235 -6.59 -8.49 0.42
N LEU A 236 -6.82 -8.03 1.65
CA LEU A 236 -6.25 -8.64 2.85
C LEU A 236 -6.73 -10.09 3.05
N ARG A 237 -7.99 -10.39 2.72
CA ARG A 237 -8.50 -11.78 2.73
C ARG A 237 -7.75 -12.69 1.76
N SER A 238 -7.31 -12.17 0.61
CA SER A 238 -6.50 -12.94 -0.33
C SER A 238 -5.08 -13.23 0.18
N GLY A 239 -4.60 -12.46 1.15
CA GLY A 239 -3.30 -12.67 1.80
C GLY A 239 -3.34 -13.62 2.99
N GLU A 240 -4.48 -14.21 3.31
CA GLU A 240 -4.60 -15.17 4.40
C GLU A 240 -3.86 -16.47 4.10
N ASP A 241 -3.07 -16.94 5.07
CA ASP A 241 -2.52 -18.29 5.00
C ASP A 241 -3.59 -19.31 5.39
N THR A 242 -4.01 -20.09 4.40
CA THR A 242 -5.02 -21.13 4.54
C THR A 242 -4.46 -22.51 4.80
N ASP A 243 -3.14 -22.67 4.96
CA ASP A 243 -2.52 -23.98 5.26
C ASP A 243 -2.93 -24.46 6.66
N PRO A 244 -3.76 -25.53 6.77
CA PRO A 244 -4.18 -26.04 8.06
C PRO A 244 -3.06 -26.75 8.82
N ASP A 245 -1.99 -27.15 8.13
CA ASP A 245 -0.86 -27.89 8.68
C ASP A 245 0.29 -26.94 9.12
N ALA A 246 0.13 -25.63 8.90
CA ALA A 246 1.07 -24.64 9.39
C ALA A 246 1.20 -24.71 10.92
N PRO A 247 2.41 -24.54 11.51
CA PRO A 247 2.60 -24.61 12.97
C PRO A 247 1.75 -23.64 13.81
N SER A 248 1.18 -22.62 13.18
CA SER A 248 0.26 -21.66 13.80
C SER A 248 -0.74 -21.22 12.72
N PRO A 249 -1.85 -21.91 12.48
CA PRO A 249 -2.73 -21.67 11.33
C PRO A 249 -3.33 -20.26 11.30
N GLY A 250 -3.55 -19.73 10.09
CA GLY A 250 -4.03 -18.36 9.88
C GLY A 250 -2.89 -17.34 9.72
N GLY A 251 -3.19 -16.08 10.02
CA GLY A 251 -2.31 -14.95 9.74
C GLY A 251 -2.37 -14.48 8.29
N ILE A 252 -1.76 -13.32 8.05
CA ILE A 252 -1.67 -12.68 6.73
C ILE A 252 -0.20 -12.68 6.30
N PHE A 253 0.06 -13.10 5.06
CA PHE A 253 1.37 -12.97 4.42
C PHE A 253 1.79 -11.50 4.35
N TRP A 254 3.09 -11.25 4.22
CA TRP A 254 3.57 -9.88 4.16
C TRP A 254 3.34 -9.21 2.81
N THR A 255 3.62 -9.93 1.73
CA THR A 255 3.70 -9.34 0.39
C THR A 255 3.28 -10.34 -0.68
N GLN A 256 2.91 -9.81 -1.85
CA GLN A 256 2.80 -10.55 -3.11
C GLN A 256 4.13 -10.56 -3.87
N ALA A 257 5.19 -9.93 -3.34
CA ALA A 257 6.47 -9.82 -4.02
C ALA A 257 7.37 -11.05 -3.78
N GLY A 258 7.76 -11.70 -4.87
CA GLY A 258 8.80 -12.71 -4.88
C GLY A 258 8.41 -14.01 -4.15
N GLU A 259 9.41 -14.73 -3.64
CA GLU A 259 9.20 -16.02 -2.94
C GLU A 259 8.97 -15.85 -1.43
N GLU A 260 8.77 -14.62 -0.95
CA GLU A 260 8.59 -14.33 0.46
C GLU A 260 7.23 -14.82 0.94
N SER A 261 7.25 -15.79 1.86
CA SER A 261 6.06 -16.47 2.39
C SER A 261 5.89 -16.26 3.89
N GLY A 262 6.60 -15.28 4.46
CA GLY A 262 6.51 -14.92 5.86
C GLY A 262 5.16 -14.31 6.22
N ARG A 263 4.53 -14.90 7.24
CA ARG A 263 3.40 -14.27 7.94
C ARG A 263 3.93 -13.37 9.03
N ASN A 264 3.38 -12.17 9.08
CA ASN A 264 3.93 -11.13 9.94
C ASN A 264 2.85 -10.50 10.82
N THR A 265 3.20 -10.19 12.06
CA THR A 265 2.34 -9.45 12.98
C THR A 265 1.92 -8.10 12.39
N VAL A 266 2.83 -7.44 11.64
CA VAL A 266 2.58 -6.14 11.01
C VAL A 266 1.55 -6.19 9.89
N SER A 267 1.37 -7.34 9.23
CA SER A 267 0.31 -7.54 8.23
C SER A 267 -0.96 -8.07 8.89
N THR A 268 -0.82 -9.01 9.82
CA THR A 268 -1.95 -9.72 10.45
C THR A 268 -2.77 -8.83 11.37
N VAL A 269 -2.12 -8.15 12.33
CA VAL A 269 -2.85 -7.41 13.38
C VAL A 269 -3.56 -6.17 12.84
N PRO A 270 -2.94 -5.33 11.98
CA PRO A 270 -3.65 -4.22 11.35
C PRO A 270 -4.80 -4.68 10.45
N SER A 271 -4.64 -5.81 9.74
CA SER A 271 -5.74 -6.40 8.95
C SER A 271 -6.92 -6.80 9.82
N ALA A 272 -6.67 -7.53 10.91
CA ALA A 272 -7.70 -7.90 11.87
C ALA A 272 -8.36 -6.65 12.49
N LYS A 273 -7.58 -5.61 12.81
CA LYS A 273 -8.10 -4.33 13.29
C LYS A 273 -9.00 -3.66 12.25
N LEU A 274 -8.63 -3.66 10.97
CA LEU A 274 -9.44 -3.10 9.90
C LEU A 274 -10.78 -3.83 9.79
N ALA A 275 -10.74 -5.16 9.77
CA ALA A 275 -11.94 -5.99 9.74
C ALA A 275 -12.86 -5.71 10.94
N LEU A 276 -12.31 -5.62 12.17
CA LEU A 276 -13.09 -5.27 13.37
C LEU A 276 -13.69 -3.86 13.30
N ARG A 277 -12.93 -2.88 12.80
CA ARG A 277 -13.42 -1.50 12.65
C ARG A 277 -14.58 -1.44 11.65
N LEU A 278 -14.46 -2.15 10.53
CA LEU A 278 -15.53 -2.25 9.54
C LEU A 278 -16.73 -3.02 10.10
N HIS A 279 -16.52 -4.12 10.83
CA HIS A 279 -17.60 -4.85 11.53
C HIS A 279 -18.41 -3.93 12.45
N VAL A 280 -17.74 -3.11 13.27
CA VAL A 280 -18.43 -2.17 14.19
C VAL A 280 -19.25 -1.14 13.41
N LEU A 281 -18.78 -0.70 12.23
CA LEU A 281 -19.48 0.26 11.40
C LEU A 281 -20.68 -0.33 10.64
N THR A 282 -20.61 -1.61 10.27
CA THR A 282 -21.52 -2.21 9.28
C THR A 282 -22.43 -3.28 9.86
N GLY A 283 -22.05 -3.89 11.00
CA GLY A 283 -22.71 -5.04 11.59
C GLY A 283 -22.46 -6.37 10.85
N GLU A 284 -21.53 -6.42 9.90
CA GLU A 284 -21.28 -7.63 9.11
C GLU A 284 -20.40 -8.64 9.87
N ASP A 285 -20.97 -9.77 10.28
CA ASP A 285 -20.29 -10.80 11.08
C ASP A 285 -19.14 -11.52 10.36
N THR A 286 -19.10 -11.46 9.02
CA THR A 286 -17.97 -12.00 8.24
C THR A 286 -16.66 -11.35 8.64
N MET A 287 -16.65 -10.03 8.83
CA MET A 287 -15.46 -9.26 9.18
C MET A 287 -14.96 -9.56 10.61
N LEU A 288 -15.88 -9.83 11.54
CA LEU A 288 -15.51 -10.31 12.88
C LEU A 288 -14.86 -11.70 12.81
N ARG A 289 -15.43 -12.61 12.01
CA ARG A 289 -14.89 -13.95 11.81
C ARG A 289 -13.53 -13.94 11.13
N ASP A 290 -13.32 -13.05 10.17
CA ASP A 290 -12.00 -12.83 9.54
C ASP A 290 -10.96 -12.44 10.59
N ALA A 291 -11.24 -11.42 11.41
CA ALA A 291 -10.33 -10.98 12.47
C ALA A 291 -10.03 -12.09 13.49
N GLN A 292 -11.01 -12.93 13.84
CA GLN A 292 -10.78 -14.06 14.74
C GLN A 292 -9.89 -15.11 14.11
N ARG A 293 -10.14 -15.48 12.84
CA ARG A 293 -9.35 -16.49 12.11
C ARG A 293 -7.90 -16.06 11.90
N TRP A 294 -7.64 -14.79 11.65
CA TRP A 294 -6.27 -14.32 11.43
C TRP A 294 -5.44 -14.24 12.72
N MET A 295 -6.07 -14.28 13.88
CA MET A 295 -5.42 -14.08 15.19
C MET A 295 -5.24 -15.38 16.00
N THR A 296 -5.51 -16.55 15.41
CA THR A 296 -5.29 -17.87 16.01
C THR A 296 -3.86 -18.36 15.83
#